data_AF-A0A483N1P3-F1
#
_entry.id   AF-A0A483N1P3-F1
#
_cell.length_a   1.000
_cell.length_b   1.000
_cell.length_c   1.000
_cell.angle_alpha   90.00
_cell.angle_beta   90.00
_cell.angle_gamma   90.00
#
_symmetry.space_group_name_H-M   'P 1'
#
loop_
_entity.id
_entity.type
_entity.pdbx_description
1 polymer ?
#
loop_
_entity_poly.entity_id
_entity_poly.type
_entity_poly.pdbx_seq_one_letter_code
_entity_poly.pdbx_strand_id
1 'polypeptide(L)'
;MPFTILRVQTVIDEANDKYTEVQEIVEARSGRLAKILARQEEGDLIDALTFSIREIMRNVVEHSDSKVIEYCAQYWPSYDCVEITISDNGMGMRSSLSKNPYIEADNDSEAIQLALMPSISSKNYKGARVNTKNPWHNSGFGLYMISRICKLGGSFLICSGDHAIYLDEQGKKHITLGHYHEGTVVRMVLNTRKLGSLSSMLAQFRDDGYKIAAEIKHAGIYTASAASQMLSRDFK
;
A
#
# COMPACT_ATOMS: atom_id res chain seq x y z
N MET A 1 17.07 10.84 10.75
CA MET A 1 15.84 10.83 9.94
C MET A 1 14.69 11.29 10.83
N PRO A 2 13.88 12.28 10.43
CA PRO A 2 12.73 12.71 11.23
C PRO A 2 11.70 11.57 11.29
N PHE A 3 11.19 11.30 12.49
CA PHE A 3 10.19 10.28 12.79
C PHE A 3 8.94 10.97 13.35
N THR A 4 7.77 10.62 12.84
CA THR A 4 6.49 11.21 13.22
C THR A 4 5.53 10.13 13.70
N ILE A 5 4.85 10.40 14.81
CA ILE A 5 3.72 9.61 15.29
C ILE A 5 2.45 10.46 15.12
N LEU A 6 1.52 9.99 14.29
CA LEU A 6 0.23 10.63 14.04
C LEU A 6 -0.88 9.78 14.66
N ARG A 7 -1.65 10.34 15.60
CA ARG A 7 -2.83 9.65 16.14
C ARG A 7 -3.93 9.61 15.08
N VAL A 8 -4.52 8.42 14.89
CA VAL A 8 -5.66 8.24 13.98
C VAL A 8 -6.84 9.10 14.42
N GLN A 9 -7.08 9.21 15.74
CA GLN A 9 -8.12 10.09 16.28
C GLN A 9 -7.94 11.54 15.87
N THR A 10 -6.69 12.05 15.79
CA THR A 10 -6.44 13.42 15.34
C THR A 10 -6.83 13.64 13.88
N VAL A 11 -6.71 12.62 13.02
CA VAL A 11 -7.18 12.69 11.63
C VAL A 11 -8.72 12.71 11.58
N ILE A 12 -9.37 11.90 12.43
CA ILE A 12 -10.83 11.82 12.54
C ILE A 12 -11.41 13.14 13.06
N ASP A 13 -10.84 13.70 14.12
CA ASP A 13 -11.27 14.96 14.72
C ASP A 13 -11.14 16.10 13.69
N GLU A 14 -10.02 16.17 12.97
CA GLU A 14 -9.81 17.19 11.92
C GLU A 14 -10.82 17.06 10.77
N ALA A 15 -11.20 15.84 10.39
CA ALA A 15 -12.23 15.60 9.40
C ALA A 15 -13.60 16.10 9.88
N ASN A 16 -13.96 15.80 11.13
CA ASN A 16 -15.20 16.26 11.75
C ASN A 16 -15.25 17.80 11.83
N ASP A 17 -14.17 18.44 12.30
CA ASP A 17 -14.08 19.90 12.43
C ASP A 17 -14.22 20.62 11.09
N LYS A 18 -13.73 19.99 10.01
CA LYS A 18 -13.80 20.53 8.64
C LYS A 18 -15.04 20.08 7.87
N TYR A 19 -15.92 19.28 8.47
CA TYR A 19 -17.08 18.68 7.82
C TYR A 19 -16.72 17.95 6.52
N THR A 20 -15.64 17.17 6.55
CA THR A 20 -15.14 16.39 5.41
C THR A 20 -14.91 14.92 5.79
N GLU A 21 -14.63 14.08 4.79
CA GLU A 21 -14.27 12.67 4.96
C GLU A 21 -12.83 12.52 5.49
N VAL A 22 -12.60 11.48 6.29
CA VAL A 22 -11.26 11.16 6.85
C VAL A 22 -10.22 11.00 5.73
N GLN A 23 -10.62 10.45 4.59
CA GLN A 23 -9.77 10.24 3.42
C GLN A 23 -9.25 11.55 2.83
N GLU A 24 -10.02 12.65 2.88
CA GLU A 24 -9.55 13.96 2.41
C GLU A 24 -8.44 14.52 3.30
N ILE A 25 -8.55 14.31 4.62
CA ILE A 25 -7.49 14.72 5.55
C ILE A 25 -6.22 13.90 5.31
N VAL A 26 -6.36 12.60 5.09
CA VAL A 26 -5.24 11.71 4.75
C VAL A 26 -4.58 12.16 3.45
N GLU A 27 -5.36 12.46 2.41
CA GLU A 27 -4.84 12.95 1.13
C GLU A 27 -4.10 14.28 1.27
N ALA A 28 -4.70 15.25 1.96
CA ALA A 28 -4.08 16.55 2.19
C ALA A 28 -2.76 16.45 2.99
N ARG A 29 -2.70 15.57 3.99
CA ARG A 29 -1.47 15.30 4.75
C ARG A 29 -0.41 14.61 3.89
N SER A 30 -0.82 13.64 3.07
CA SER A 30 0.05 12.92 2.14
C SER A 30 0.67 13.86 1.11
N GLY A 31 -0.14 14.77 0.53
CA GLY A 31 0.34 15.76 -0.43
C GLY A 31 1.33 16.75 0.17
N ARG A 32 1.11 17.21 1.41
CA ARG A 32 2.09 18.05 2.12
C ARG A 32 3.41 17.32 2.34
N LEU A 33 3.37 16.06 2.76
CA LEU A 33 4.58 15.25 2.93
C LEU A 33 5.30 15.02 1.59
N ALA A 34 4.55 14.71 0.53
CA ALA A 34 5.08 14.53 -0.81
C ALA A 34 5.83 15.76 -1.33
N LYS A 35 5.27 16.97 -1.16
CA LYS A 35 5.94 18.23 -1.52
C LYS A 35 7.26 18.44 -0.79
N ILE A 36 7.28 18.18 0.53
CA ILE A 36 8.49 18.28 1.35
C ILE A 36 9.56 17.30 0.85
N LEU A 37 9.17 16.06 0.53
CA LEU A 37 10.09 15.02 0.09
C LEU A 37 10.62 15.23 -1.33
N ALA A 38 9.74 15.65 -2.25
CA ALA A 38 10.08 15.91 -3.64
C ALA A 38 10.89 17.21 -3.82
N ARG A 39 10.84 18.12 -2.83
CA ARG A 39 11.49 19.45 -2.88
C ARG A 39 11.06 20.28 -4.09
N GLN A 40 9.80 20.13 -4.48
CA GLN A 40 9.15 20.85 -5.58
C GLN A 40 7.69 21.14 -5.18
N GLU A 41 6.98 21.95 -5.97
CA GLU A 41 5.58 22.31 -5.68
C GLU A 41 4.55 21.49 -6.47
N GLU A 42 4.95 20.99 -7.65
CA GLU A 42 4.12 20.21 -8.56
C GLU A 42 4.96 19.20 -9.36
N GLY A 43 4.31 18.26 -10.05
CA GLY A 43 4.93 17.31 -10.96
C GLY A 43 4.73 15.84 -10.56
N ASP A 44 5.06 14.94 -11.49
CA ASP A 44 4.74 13.50 -11.40
C ASP A 44 5.26 12.81 -10.13
N LEU A 45 6.43 13.22 -9.63
CA LEU A 45 6.97 12.69 -8.38
C LEU A 45 6.09 13.04 -7.16
N ILE A 46 5.53 14.26 -7.11
CA ILE A 46 4.60 14.64 -6.03
C ILE A 46 3.34 13.82 -6.13
N ASP A 47 2.80 13.67 -7.32
CA ASP A 47 1.57 12.90 -7.51
C ASP A 47 1.81 11.44 -7.08
N ALA A 48 2.93 10.85 -7.49
CA ALA A 48 3.28 9.46 -7.19
C ALA A 48 3.46 9.25 -5.69
N LEU A 49 4.17 10.17 -5.02
CA LEU A 49 4.32 10.16 -3.57
C LEU A 49 2.99 10.38 -2.86
N THR A 50 2.20 11.37 -3.29
CA THR A 50 0.90 11.69 -2.69
C THR A 50 -0.02 10.49 -2.73
N PHE A 51 -0.16 9.87 -3.91
CA PHE A 51 -0.91 8.64 -4.10
C PHE A 51 -0.39 7.53 -3.19
N SER A 52 0.91 7.24 -3.23
CA SER A 52 1.49 6.10 -2.51
C SER A 52 1.35 6.26 -0.98
N ILE A 53 1.68 7.44 -0.46
CA ILE A 53 1.57 7.77 0.96
C ILE A 53 0.10 7.68 1.40
N ARG A 54 -0.81 8.26 0.62
CA ARG A 54 -2.25 8.27 0.92
C ARG A 54 -2.80 6.86 1.03
N GLU A 55 -2.51 5.99 0.06
CA GLU A 55 -3.05 4.63 0.08
C GLU A 55 -2.53 3.81 1.28
N ILE A 56 -1.26 3.96 1.67
CA ILE A 56 -0.75 3.28 2.87
C ILE A 56 -1.36 3.86 4.15
N MET A 57 -1.43 5.19 4.29
CA MET A 57 -2.05 5.82 5.46
C MET A 57 -3.55 5.46 5.56
N ARG A 58 -4.26 5.40 4.43
CA ARG A 58 -5.64 4.91 4.38
C ARG A 58 -5.75 3.46 4.82
N ASN A 59 -4.80 2.60 4.43
CA ASN A 59 -4.81 1.20 4.89
C ASN A 59 -4.71 1.12 6.41
N VAL A 60 -3.87 1.94 7.04
CA VAL A 60 -3.79 2.01 8.50
C VAL A 60 -5.15 2.44 9.07
N VAL A 61 -5.70 3.57 8.63
CA VAL A 61 -6.97 4.12 9.15
C VAL A 61 -8.14 3.14 8.95
N GLU A 62 -8.21 2.49 7.80
CA GLU A 62 -9.38 1.69 7.43
C GLU A 62 -9.29 0.24 7.90
N HIS A 63 -8.10 -0.37 7.96
CA HIS A 63 -7.96 -1.83 8.09
C HIS A 63 -7.12 -2.31 9.26
N SER A 64 -6.33 -1.45 9.91
CA SER A 64 -5.37 -1.89 10.95
C SER A 64 -5.97 -1.98 12.35
N ASP A 65 -7.05 -1.24 12.65
CA ASP A 65 -7.53 -0.99 14.02
C ASP A 65 -6.46 -0.31 14.93
N SER A 66 -5.37 0.20 14.36
CA SER A 66 -4.31 0.94 15.07
C SER A 66 -4.80 2.31 15.53
N LYS A 67 -4.27 2.77 16.66
CA LYS A 67 -4.50 4.13 17.17
C LYS A 67 -3.53 5.16 16.58
N VAL A 68 -2.45 4.71 15.95
CA VAL A 68 -1.37 5.55 15.44
C VAL A 68 -0.91 5.12 14.05
N ILE A 69 -0.48 6.12 13.27
CA ILE A 69 0.30 5.98 12.04
C ILE A 69 1.69 6.52 12.37
N GLU A 70 2.69 5.68 12.24
CA GLU A 70 4.09 6.04 12.45
C GLU A 70 4.77 6.14 11.09
N TYR A 71 5.55 7.20 10.85
CA TYR A 71 6.27 7.29 9.58
C TYR A 71 7.56 8.09 9.70
N CYS A 72 8.50 7.73 8.84
CA CYS A 72 9.73 8.46 8.61
C CYS A 72 10.03 8.52 7.12
N ALA A 73 10.63 9.61 6.68
CA ALA A 73 10.90 9.81 5.27
C ALA A 73 12.16 10.63 5.05
N GLN A 74 12.83 10.39 3.93
CA GLN A 74 14.08 11.04 3.57
C GLN A 74 14.24 11.13 2.06
N TYR A 75 14.69 12.30 1.59
CA TYR A 75 15.22 12.46 0.24
C TYR A 75 16.73 12.19 0.26
N TRP A 76 17.20 11.43 -0.72
CA TRP A 76 18.58 11.02 -0.91
C TRP A 76 19.12 11.61 -2.21
N PRO A 77 19.70 12.84 -2.19
CA PRO A 77 20.13 13.52 -3.42
C PRO A 77 21.17 12.74 -4.22
N SER A 78 22.14 12.13 -3.55
CA SER A 78 23.23 11.39 -4.21
C SER A 78 22.78 10.09 -4.88
N TYR A 79 21.57 9.61 -4.56
CA TYR A 79 20.99 8.38 -5.11
C TYR A 79 19.76 8.65 -5.98
N ASP A 80 19.36 9.92 -6.14
CA ASP A 80 18.14 10.34 -6.82
C ASP A 80 16.92 9.52 -6.37
N CYS A 81 16.75 9.37 -5.05
CA CYS A 81 15.64 8.61 -4.51
C CYS A 81 14.99 9.26 -3.31
N VAL A 82 13.70 8.98 -3.15
CA VAL A 82 12.92 9.26 -1.95
C VAL A 82 12.64 7.93 -1.27
N GLU A 83 12.88 7.89 0.04
CA GLU A 83 12.53 6.77 0.89
C GLU A 83 11.49 7.21 1.91
N ILE A 84 10.45 6.40 2.09
CA ILE A 84 9.47 6.56 3.15
C ILE A 84 9.13 5.20 3.74
N THR A 85 9.04 5.15 5.06
CA THR A 85 8.48 4.02 5.80
C THR A 85 7.27 4.49 6.58
N ILE A 86 6.17 3.74 6.47
CA ILE A 86 4.94 3.93 7.24
C ILE A 86 4.69 2.63 8.00
N SER A 87 4.37 2.74 9.28
CA SER A 87 4.13 1.63 10.21
C SER A 87 2.86 1.87 11.01
N ASP A 88 2.21 0.78 11.39
CA ASP A 88 1.15 0.76 12.38
C ASP A 88 1.39 -0.39 13.37
N ASN A 89 0.80 -0.28 14.57
CA ASN A 89 0.83 -1.33 15.59
C ASN A 89 -0.57 -1.96 15.73
N GLY A 90 -1.23 -2.19 14.60
CA GLY A 90 -2.58 -2.73 14.50
C GLY A 90 -2.61 -4.25 14.51
N MET A 91 -3.73 -4.80 14.02
CA MET A 91 -3.99 -6.24 14.05
C MET A 91 -3.14 -7.08 13.07
N GLY A 92 -2.40 -6.44 12.17
CA GLY A 92 -1.62 -7.10 11.13
C GLY A 92 -2.44 -7.60 9.95
N MET A 93 -1.74 -7.96 8.87
CA MET A 93 -2.36 -8.22 7.57
C MET A 93 -3.18 -9.51 7.56
N ARG A 94 -2.68 -10.59 8.17
CA ARG A 94 -3.38 -11.88 8.21
C ARG A 94 -4.73 -11.75 8.92
N SER A 95 -4.74 -11.14 10.10
CA SER A 95 -5.97 -10.91 10.88
C SER A 95 -6.93 -9.95 10.18
N SER A 96 -6.40 -8.92 9.50
CA SER A 96 -7.23 -7.99 8.74
C SER A 96 -7.89 -8.68 7.54
N LEU A 97 -7.12 -9.44 6.74
CA LEU A 97 -7.61 -10.12 5.55
C LEU A 97 -8.62 -11.23 5.86
N SER A 98 -8.51 -11.91 7.00
CA SER A 98 -9.47 -12.96 7.40
C SER A 98 -10.89 -12.43 7.65
N LYS A 99 -11.09 -11.11 7.71
CA LYS A 99 -12.43 -10.49 7.70
C LYS A 99 -13.16 -10.70 6.36
N ASN A 100 -12.44 -11.03 5.29
CA ASN A 100 -13.01 -11.39 4.00
C ASN A 100 -13.13 -12.93 3.90
N PRO A 101 -14.34 -13.49 3.81
CA PRO A 101 -14.56 -14.94 3.83
C PRO A 101 -14.08 -15.67 2.56
N TYR A 102 -13.67 -14.95 1.53
CA TYR A 102 -13.15 -15.53 0.28
C TYR A 102 -11.61 -15.50 0.21
N ILE A 103 -10.94 -15.09 1.29
CA ILE A 103 -9.49 -15.03 1.39
C ILE A 103 -9.06 -15.99 2.50
N GLU A 104 -8.25 -16.97 2.13
CA GLU A 104 -7.64 -17.91 3.06
C GLU A 104 -6.12 -17.76 2.98
N ALA A 105 -5.50 -17.45 4.13
CA ALA A 105 -4.07 -17.31 4.28
C ALA A 105 -3.61 -18.14 5.49
N ASP A 106 -2.77 -19.15 5.24
CA ASP A 106 -2.35 -20.10 6.26
C ASP A 106 -1.23 -19.55 7.16
N ASN A 107 -0.51 -18.54 6.67
CA ASN A 107 0.60 -17.89 7.35
C ASN A 107 0.75 -16.42 6.91
N ASP A 108 1.62 -15.67 7.59
CA ASP A 108 1.81 -14.24 7.32
C ASP A 108 2.46 -13.99 5.95
N SER A 109 3.35 -14.88 5.49
CA SER A 109 3.90 -14.79 4.14
C SER A 109 2.83 -14.89 3.06
N GLU A 110 1.80 -15.73 3.25
CA GLU A 110 0.68 -15.84 2.31
C GLU A 110 -0.22 -14.62 2.36
N ALA A 111 -0.54 -14.13 3.56
CA ALA A 111 -1.35 -12.93 3.75
C ALA A 111 -0.72 -11.71 3.04
N ILE A 112 0.60 -11.52 3.19
CA ILE A 112 1.33 -10.45 2.52
C ILE A 112 1.25 -10.60 1.00
N GLN A 113 1.44 -11.81 0.46
CA GLN A 113 1.37 -12.02 -0.99
C GLN A 113 -0.03 -11.76 -1.55
N LEU A 114 -1.06 -12.24 -0.87
CA LEU A 114 -2.46 -12.01 -1.25
C LEU A 114 -2.79 -10.51 -1.23
N ALA A 115 -2.36 -9.76 -0.21
CA ALA A 115 -2.58 -8.32 -0.15
C ALA A 115 -1.91 -7.51 -1.28
N LEU A 116 -0.86 -8.05 -1.89
CA LEU A 116 -0.19 -7.45 -3.04
C LEU A 116 -0.86 -7.80 -4.38
N MET A 117 -1.85 -8.68 -4.39
CA MET A 117 -2.62 -8.97 -5.60
C MET A 117 -3.64 -7.85 -5.88
N PRO A 118 -3.94 -7.59 -7.16
CA PRO A 118 -5.00 -6.65 -7.52
C PRO A 118 -6.37 -7.14 -7.05
N SER A 119 -7.23 -6.21 -6.67
CA SER A 119 -8.62 -6.44 -6.21
C SER A 119 -8.76 -7.20 -4.89
N ILE A 120 -7.69 -7.32 -4.10
CA ILE A 120 -7.74 -7.95 -2.78
C ILE A 120 -7.91 -6.89 -1.68
N SER A 121 -8.89 -7.09 -0.81
CA SER A 121 -9.15 -6.26 0.37
C SER A 121 -9.99 -7.01 1.41
N SER A 122 -9.84 -6.66 2.69
CA SER A 122 -10.64 -7.22 3.79
C SER A 122 -12.11 -6.79 3.76
N LYS A 123 -12.42 -5.65 3.12
CA LYS A 123 -13.77 -5.05 3.12
C LYS A 123 -14.50 -5.09 1.78
N ASN A 124 -13.84 -5.52 0.70
CA ASN A 124 -14.42 -5.55 -0.64
C ASN A 124 -14.54 -7.00 -1.15
N TYR A 125 -15.75 -7.55 -1.05
CA TYR A 125 -16.07 -8.90 -1.51
C TYR A 125 -17.54 -9.06 -1.91
N LYS A 126 -17.86 -10.14 -2.63
CA LYS A 126 -19.23 -10.43 -3.07
C LYS A 126 -20.17 -10.58 -1.86
N GLY A 127 -21.12 -9.68 -1.74
CA GLY A 127 -22.08 -9.62 -0.62
C GLY A 127 -21.76 -8.55 0.44
N ALA A 128 -20.61 -7.88 0.35
CA ALA A 128 -20.33 -6.70 1.17
C ALA A 128 -21.21 -5.51 0.74
N ARG A 129 -21.60 -4.66 1.70
CA ARG A 129 -22.31 -3.41 1.40
C ARG A 129 -21.36 -2.43 0.72
N VAL A 130 -21.38 -2.41 -0.60
CA VAL A 130 -20.61 -1.46 -1.41
C VAL A 130 -21.45 -0.22 -1.69
N ASN A 131 -21.02 0.93 -1.18
CA ASN A 131 -21.56 2.21 -1.61
C ASN A 131 -20.91 2.60 -2.95
N THR A 132 -21.57 2.29 -4.06
CA THR A 132 -21.07 2.58 -5.43
C THR A 132 -20.98 4.07 -5.74
N LYS A 133 -21.58 4.94 -4.91
CA LYS A 133 -21.48 6.40 -5.03
C LYS A 133 -20.36 6.98 -4.17
N ASN A 134 -19.64 6.17 -3.39
CA ASN A 134 -18.52 6.64 -2.58
C ASN A 134 -17.28 6.90 -3.45
N PRO A 135 -16.81 8.15 -3.61
CA PRO A 135 -15.60 8.44 -4.38
C PRO A 135 -14.34 7.80 -3.76
N TRP A 136 -14.37 7.49 -2.47
CA TRP A 136 -13.29 6.85 -1.72
C TRP A 136 -13.38 5.33 -1.68
N HIS A 137 -14.17 4.71 -2.56
CA HIS A 137 -14.32 3.26 -2.58
C HIS A 137 -12.97 2.53 -2.70
N ASN A 138 -12.71 1.59 -1.77
CA ASN A 138 -11.49 0.78 -1.79
C ASN A 138 -11.57 -0.28 -2.89
N SER A 139 -10.84 -0.07 -3.98
CA SER A 139 -10.76 -1.01 -5.10
C SER A 139 -9.95 -2.28 -4.79
N GLY A 140 -9.12 -2.28 -3.74
CA GLY A 140 -8.15 -3.35 -3.48
C GLY A 140 -6.94 -3.31 -4.41
N PHE A 141 -6.65 -2.16 -5.04
CA PHE A 141 -5.50 -2.02 -5.96
C PHE A 141 -4.34 -1.20 -5.40
N GLY A 142 -4.52 -0.50 -4.27
CA GLY A 142 -3.52 0.45 -3.73
C GLY A 142 -2.13 -0.16 -3.57
N LEU A 143 -2.01 -1.24 -2.78
CA LEU A 143 -0.73 -1.92 -2.54
C LEU A 143 -0.12 -2.50 -3.82
N TYR A 144 -0.94 -3.11 -4.68
CA TYR A 144 -0.51 -3.61 -5.99
C TYR A 144 0.11 -2.48 -6.84
N MET A 145 -0.59 -1.35 -6.98
CA MET A 145 -0.11 -0.20 -7.76
C MET A 145 1.18 0.39 -7.18
N ILE A 146 1.27 0.55 -5.86
CA ILE A 146 2.46 1.08 -5.19
C ILE A 146 3.67 0.17 -5.42
N SER A 147 3.52 -1.14 -5.25
CA SER A 147 4.63 -2.07 -5.43
C SER A 147 5.20 -1.99 -6.86
N ARG A 148 4.34 -1.81 -7.87
CA ARG A 148 4.70 -1.64 -9.27
C ARG A 148 5.37 -0.29 -9.55
N ILE A 149 4.91 0.79 -8.92
CA ILE A 149 5.59 2.10 -8.97
C ILE A 149 7.01 1.98 -8.41
N CYS A 150 7.17 1.33 -7.25
CA CYS A 150 8.47 1.14 -6.62
C CYS A 150 9.42 0.26 -7.45
N LYS A 151 8.90 -0.64 -8.31
CA LYS A 151 9.72 -1.42 -9.25
C LYS A 151 10.46 -0.54 -10.27
N LEU A 152 10.04 0.70 -10.49
CA LEU A 152 10.67 1.62 -11.45
C LEU A 152 11.99 2.21 -10.91
N GLY A 153 12.97 1.34 -10.62
CA GLY A 153 14.30 1.68 -10.10
C GLY A 153 14.38 2.01 -8.62
N GLY A 154 13.37 1.60 -7.85
CA GLY A 154 13.37 1.66 -6.40
C GLY A 154 13.20 0.29 -5.77
N SER A 155 12.58 0.26 -4.59
CA SER A 155 12.29 -0.97 -3.87
C SER A 155 11.04 -0.82 -3.01
N PHE A 156 10.35 -1.92 -2.76
CA PHE A 156 9.18 -2.00 -1.90
C PHE A 156 9.41 -3.11 -0.87
N LEU A 157 9.19 -2.81 0.41
CA LEU A 157 9.18 -3.80 1.48
C LEU A 157 7.87 -3.70 2.24
N ILE A 158 7.27 -4.85 2.51
CA ILE A 158 6.12 -4.97 3.37
C ILE A 158 6.36 -6.07 4.40
N CYS A 159 5.99 -5.83 5.64
CA CYS A 159 6.27 -6.68 6.78
C CYS A 159 5.05 -6.71 7.71
N SER A 160 4.65 -7.89 8.14
CA SER A 160 3.56 -8.09 9.12
C SER A 160 3.68 -9.48 9.73
N GLY A 161 3.40 -9.61 11.03
CA GLY A 161 3.54 -10.89 11.72
C GLY A 161 4.99 -11.36 11.75
N ASP A 162 5.26 -12.60 11.33
CA ASP A 162 6.62 -13.18 11.33
C ASP A 162 7.37 -13.05 9.99
N HIS A 163 6.83 -12.31 9.01
CA HIS A 163 7.34 -12.33 7.65
C HIS A 163 7.42 -10.94 7.01
N ALA A 164 8.39 -10.80 6.11
CA ALA A 164 8.50 -9.66 5.21
C ALA A 164 8.76 -10.09 3.77
N ILE A 165 8.25 -9.30 2.83
CA ILE A 165 8.51 -9.44 1.40
C ILE A 165 9.16 -8.16 0.91
N TYR A 166 10.33 -8.33 0.31
CA TYR A 166 11.08 -7.29 -0.35
C TYR A 166 11.02 -7.49 -1.87
N LEU A 167 10.77 -6.41 -2.59
CA LEU A 167 10.56 -6.37 -4.04
C LEU A 167 11.44 -5.25 -4.62
N ASP A 168 12.25 -5.57 -5.62
CA ASP A 168 13.01 -4.58 -6.40
C ASP A 168 13.23 -5.06 -7.85
N GLU A 169 14.14 -4.41 -8.58
CA GLU A 169 14.50 -4.81 -9.94
C GLU A 169 15.12 -6.22 -10.05
N GLN A 170 15.63 -6.79 -8.95
CA GLN A 170 16.28 -8.11 -8.95
C GLN A 170 15.29 -9.25 -8.71
N GLY A 171 14.13 -8.97 -8.15
CA GLY A 171 13.24 -10.06 -7.75
C GLY A 171 12.34 -9.76 -6.57
N LYS A 172 11.66 -10.86 -6.19
CA LYS A 172 11.00 -11.02 -4.91
C LYS A 172 11.92 -11.78 -3.96
N LYS A 173 12.11 -11.24 -2.76
CA LYS A 173 12.82 -11.90 -1.65
C LYS A 173 11.91 -12.05 -0.45
N HIS A 174 11.83 -13.28 0.06
CA HIS A 174 11.19 -13.60 1.34
C HIS A 174 12.18 -13.40 2.49
N ILE A 175 11.70 -12.84 3.60
CA ILE A 175 12.48 -12.58 4.80
C ILE A 175 11.66 -13.06 5.99
N THR A 176 12.05 -14.17 6.60
CA THR A 176 11.50 -14.60 7.89
C THR A 176 12.11 -13.77 9.00
N LEU A 177 11.26 -13.24 9.88
CA LEU A 177 11.68 -12.46 11.02
C LEU A 177 12.06 -13.38 12.17
N GLY A 178 13.06 -12.97 12.97
CA GLY A 178 13.39 -13.66 14.23
C GLY A 178 12.44 -13.35 15.38
N HIS A 179 11.34 -12.63 15.12
CA HIS A 179 10.35 -12.17 16.09
C HIS A 179 9.01 -11.94 15.39
N TYR A 180 7.94 -11.85 16.17
CA TYR A 180 6.62 -11.47 15.67
C TYR A 180 6.45 -9.95 15.74
N HIS A 181 6.05 -9.33 14.63
CA HIS A 181 5.73 -7.91 14.53
C HIS A 181 4.21 -7.70 14.55
N GLU A 182 3.73 -6.96 15.56
CA GLU A 182 2.34 -6.52 15.64
C GLU A 182 2.11 -5.35 14.68
N GLY A 183 1.14 -5.50 13.77
CA GLY A 183 0.80 -4.48 12.78
C GLY A 183 1.45 -4.69 11.42
N THR A 184 1.67 -3.59 10.69
CA THR A 184 2.21 -3.62 9.33
C THR A 184 3.24 -2.51 9.14
N VAL A 185 4.40 -2.85 8.57
CA VAL A 185 5.39 -1.88 8.08
C VAL A 185 5.40 -1.93 6.55
N VAL A 186 5.32 -0.76 5.92
CA VAL A 186 5.54 -0.59 4.48
C VAL A 186 6.65 0.42 4.26
N ARG A 187 7.70 0.01 3.56
CA ARG A 187 8.79 0.86 3.11
C ARG A 187 8.78 0.96 1.59
N MET A 188 8.83 2.19 1.10
CA MET A 188 8.83 2.53 -0.32
C MET A 188 10.10 3.34 -0.61
N VAL A 189 10.84 2.92 -1.63
CA VAL A 189 11.90 3.70 -2.25
C VAL A 189 11.49 3.98 -3.68
N LEU A 190 11.43 5.25 -4.05
CA LEU A 190 11.12 5.69 -5.41
C LEU A 190 12.33 6.38 -6.01
N ASN A 191 12.64 6.03 -7.27
CA ASN A 191 13.64 6.72 -8.05
C ASN A 191 13.04 8.00 -8.66
N THR A 192 13.61 9.16 -8.36
CA THR A 192 13.04 10.44 -8.78
C THR A 192 13.24 10.74 -10.27
N ARG A 193 14.12 10.00 -10.96
CA ARG A 193 14.41 10.17 -12.39
C ARG A 193 13.63 9.23 -13.30
N LYS A 194 13.12 8.12 -12.77
CA LYS A 194 12.43 7.08 -13.55
C LYS A 194 10.90 7.17 -13.52
N LEU A 195 10.34 8.18 -12.84
CA LEU A 195 8.90 8.41 -12.82
C LEU A 195 8.47 9.19 -14.06
N GLY A 196 7.68 8.56 -14.91
CA GLY A 196 6.93 9.24 -15.97
C GLY A 196 5.60 9.78 -15.46
N SER A 197 4.67 10.06 -16.37
CA SER A 197 3.33 10.53 -15.98
C SER A 197 2.62 9.51 -15.09
N LEU A 198 2.35 9.88 -13.83
CA LEU A 198 1.67 9.00 -12.88
C LEU A 198 0.33 8.52 -13.45
N SER A 199 -0.43 9.44 -14.04
CA SER A 199 -1.74 9.12 -14.63
C SER A 199 -1.66 8.00 -15.66
N SER A 200 -0.63 8.00 -16.50
CA SER A 200 -0.41 7.00 -17.54
C SER A 200 0.06 5.67 -16.95
N MET A 201 0.98 5.72 -15.98
CA MET A 201 1.47 4.52 -15.27
C MET A 201 0.34 3.83 -14.48
N LEU A 202 -0.46 4.60 -13.73
CA LEU A 202 -1.59 4.08 -12.98
C LEU A 202 -2.66 3.50 -13.90
N ALA A 203 -2.97 4.14 -15.03
CA ALA A 203 -3.91 3.60 -16.01
C ALA A 203 -3.43 2.24 -16.54
N GLN A 204 -2.17 2.14 -16.95
CA GLN A 204 -1.58 0.89 -17.41
C GLN A 204 -1.61 -0.19 -16.33
N PHE A 205 -1.13 0.11 -15.11
CA PHE A 205 -1.11 -0.87 -14.03
C PHE A 205 -2.50 -1.32 -13.62
N ARG A 206 -3.47 -0.42 -13.63
CA ARG A 206 -4.88 -0.74 -13.37
C ARG A 206 -5.42 -1.69 -14.43
N ASP A 207 -5.18 -1.43 -15.70
CA ASP A 207 -5.67 -2.29 -16.79
C ASP A 207 -5.03 -3.69 -16.74
N ASP A 208 -3.73 -3.76 -16.44
CA ASP A 208 -3.03 -5.03 -16.19
C ASP A 208 -3.63 -5.76 -14.97
N GLY A 209 -3.86 -5.02 -13.88
CA GLY A 209 -4.42 -5.59 -12.65
C GLY A 209 -5.85 -6.11 -12.86
N TYR A 210 -6.65 -5.47 -13.69
CA TYR A 210 -7.98 -5.99 -14.06
C TYR A 210 -7.90 -7.28 -14.87
N LYS A 211 -6.95 -7.41 -15.80
CA LYS A 211 -6.74 -8.66 -16.54
C LYS A 211 -6.35 -9.80 -15.59
N ILE A 212 -5.40 -9.54 -14.69
CA ILE A 212 -4.96 -10.49 -13.67
C ILE A 212 -6.13 -10.88 -12.75
N ALA A 213 -6.87 -9.90 -12.21
CA ALA A 213 -8.01 -10.15 -11.34
C ALA A 213 -9.11 -10.95 -12.05
N ALA A 214 -9.34 -10.70 -13.35
CA ALA A 214 -10.27 -11.50 -14.14
C ALA A 214 -9.81 -12.95 -14.21
N GLU A 215 -8.56 -13.23 -14.59
CA GLU A 215 -7.99 -14.59 -14.66
C GLU A 215 -8.16 -15.35 -13.34
N ILE A 216 -7.85 -14.71 -12.22
CA ILE A 216 -7.96 -15.32 -10.88
C ILE A 216 -9.41 -15.60 -10.50
N LYS A 217 -10.33 -14.67 -10.80
CA LYS A 217 -11.76 -14.84 -10.50
C LYS A 217 -12.37 -16.04 -11.24
N HIS A 218 -11.90 -16.36 -12.45
CA HIS A 218 -12.34 -17.55 -13.18
C HIS A 218 -11.88 -18.85 -12.51
N ALA A 219 -10.76 -18.82 -11.75
CA ALA A 219 -10.25 -19.97 -11.00
C ALA A 219 -10.96 -20.21 -9.65
N GLY A 220 -11.84 -19.29 -9.22
CA GLY A 220 -12.79 -19.51 -8.12
C GLY A 220 -12.27 -19.30 -6.69
N ILE A 221 -10.96 -19.25 -6.44
CA ILE A 221 -10.36 -18.96 -5.12
C ILE A 221 -9.07 -18.14 -5.29
N TYR A 222 -8.90 -17.12 -4.45
CA TYR A 222 -7.64 -16.38 -4.33
C TYR A 222 -6.62 -17.23 -3.58
N THR A 223 -5.72 -17.91 -4.29
CA THR A 223 -4.71 -18.76 -3.65
C THR A 223 -3.38 -18.02 -3.49
N ALA A 224 -2.68 -18.28 -2.39
CA ALA A 224 -1.35 -17.72 -2.18
C ALA A 224 -0.34 -18.20 -3.24
N SER A 225 -0.57 -19.38 -3.84
CA SER A 225 0.21 -19.88 -4.98
C SER A 225 0.08 -18.96 -6.20
N ALA A 226 -1.15 -18.57 -6.57
CA ALA A 226 -1.39 -17.62 -7.66
C ALA A 226 -0.76 -16.25 -7.37
N ALA A 227 -0.88 -15.77 -6.12
CA ALA A 227 -0.22 -14.55 -5.66
C ALA A 227 1.31 -14.60 -5.84
N SER A 228 1.90 -15.71 -5.38
CA SER A 228 3.35 -15.93 -5.44
C SER A 228 3.85 -15.97 -6.88
N GLN A 229 3.15 -16.65 -7.77
CA GLN A 229 3.48 -16.74 -9.20
C GLN A 229 3.37 -15.38 -9.89
N MET A 230 2.30 -14.62 -9.62
CA MET A 230 2.12 -13.27 -10.15
C MET A 230 3.28 -12.36 -9.74
N LEU A 231 3.58 -12.27 -8.44
CA LEU A 231 4.68 -11.44 -7.95
C LEU A 231 6.03 -11.86 -8.54
N SER A 232 6.28 -13.17 -8.64
CA SER A 232 7.53 -13.67 -9.22
C SER A 232 7.65 -13.38 -10.71
N ARG A 233 6.54 -13.30 -11.45
CA ARG A 233 6.51 -12.90 -12.86
C ARG A 233 6.70 -11.38 -13.02
N ASP A 234 5.97 -10.62 -12.20
CA ASP A 234 5.94 -9.16 -12.28
C ASP A 234 7.25 -8.53 -11.80
N PHE A 235 8.03 -9.22 -10.96
CA PHE A 235 9.33 -8.78 -10.44
C PHE A 235 10.53 -9.58 -10.99
N LYS A 236 10.41 -10.25 -12.15
CA LYS A 236 11.60 -10.72 -12.90
C LYS A 236 12.41 -9.58 -13.48
#